data_AF-A0A1C6D2C2-F1
#
_entry.id   AF-A0A1C6D2C2-F1
#
_cell.length_a   1.000
_cell.length_b   1.000
_cell.length_c   1.000
_cell.angle_alpha   90.00
_cell.angle_beta   90.00
_cell.angle_gamma   90.00
#
_symmetry.space_group_name_H-M   'P 1'
#
loop_
_entity.id
_entity.type
_entity.pdbx_description
1 polymer ?
#
loop_
_entity_poly.entity_id
_entity_poly.type
_entity_poly.pdbx_seq_one_letter_code
_entity_poly.pdbx_strand_id
1 'polypeptide(L)'
;MSIVHRDVKPDNVIIRGTEAVLIDFDASRIYKNENREDTQILGTTGFAAPEQYGLSQSDGRADIYALGVLLNIMLTGEHPSRKLASGRMGRIVQRCTMVNPEKRYKNILHLMEVL
;
A
#
# COMPACT_ATOMS: atom_id res chain seq x y z
N MET A 1 -15.51 -10.02 5.53
CA MET A 1 -14.36 -10.56 4.78
C MET A 1 -13.44 -9.40 4.46
N SER A 2 -12.17 -9.40 4.87
CA SER A 2 -11.21 -8.35 4.49
C SER A 2 -10.21 -8.98 3.53
N ILE A 3 -10.20 -8.55 2.28
CA ILE A 3 -9.22 -8.99 1.26
C ILE A 3 -8.09 -7.96 1.26
N VAL A 4 -6.85 -8.43 1.27
CA VAL A 4 -5.63 -7.63 1.13
C VAL A 4 -5.04 -7.94 -0.25
N HIS A 5 -4.77 -6.92 -1.06
CA HIS A 5 -4.27 -7.08 -2.43
C HIS A 5 -2.80 -7.53 -2.47
N ARG A 6 -1.95 -6.91 -1.63
CA ARG A 6 -0.51 -7.16 -1.47
C ARG A 6 0.37 -6.83 -2.69
N ASP A 7 -0.20 -6.41 -3.81
CA ASP A 7 0.58 -5.99 -4.98
C ASP A 7 0.01 -4.72 -5.67
N VAL A 8 -0.30 -3.69 -4.90
CA VAL A 8 -0.73 -2.40 -5.44
C VAL A 8 0.46 -1.68 -6.08
N LYS A 9 0.41 -1.47 -7.40
CA LYS A 9 1.47 -0.82 -8.19
C LYS A 9 0.89 -0.26 -9.50
N PRO A 10 1.61 0.62 -10.22
CA PRO A 10 1.10 1.21 -11.47
C PRO A 10 0.63 0.17 -12.49
N ASP A 11 1.38 -0.93 -12.66
CA ASP A 11 1.09 -1.99 -13.63
C ASP A 11 -0.25 -2.70 -13.36
N ASN A 12 -0.70 -2.68 -12.10
CA ASN A 12 -1.95 -3.31 -11.67
C ASN A 12 -3.12 -2.31 -11.62
N VAL A 13 -2.95 -1.08 -12.14
CA VAL A 13 -4.01 -0.06 -12.22
C VAL A 13 -4.28 0.27 -13.69
N ILE A 14 -5.47 -0.09 -14.17
CA ILE A 14 -5.94 0.25 -15.51
C ILE A 14 -6.81 1.49 -15.46
N ILE A 15 -6.61 2.40 -16.40
CA ILE A 15 -7.50 3.56 -16.60
C ILE A 15 -8.59 3.21 -17.60
N ARG A 16 -9.85 3.23 -17.15
CA ARG A 16 -11.04 3.00 -17.97
C ARG A 16 -11.88 4.28 -17.99
N GLY A 17 -11.60 5.16 -18.96
CA GLY A 17 -12.23 6.48 -19.01
C GLY A 17 -11.77 7.35 -17.83
N THR A 18 -12.70 7.73 -16.96
CA THR A 18 -12.41 8.49 -15.73
C THR A 18 -12.18 7.60 -14.51
N GLU A 19 -12.31 6.28 -14.65
CA GLU A 19 -12.18 5.32 -13.56
C GLU A 19 -10.77 4.72 -13.54
N ALA A 20 -10.20 4.58 -12.35
CA ALA A 20 -9.04 3.75 -12.09
C ALA A 20 -9.51 2.40 -11.56
N VAL A 21 -9.14 1.31 -12.23
CA VAL A 21 -9.55 -0.04 -11.92
C VAL A 21 -8.33 -0.84 -11.48
N LEU A 22 -8.37 -1.36 -10.25
CA LEU A 22 -7.36 -2.27 -9.74
C LEU A 22 -7.59 -3.67 -10.31
N ILE A 23 -6.52 -4.27 -10.83
CA ILE A 23 -6.51 -5.61 -11.42
C ILE A 23 -5.45 -6.49 -10.75
N ASP A 24 -5.38 -7.75 -11.17
CA ASP A 24 -4.39 -8.74 -10.72
C ASP A 24 -4.43 -9.05 -9.21
N PHE A 25 -5.38 -9.91 -8.85
CA PHE A 25 -5.60 -10.36 -7.48
C PHE A 25 -4.84 -11.66 -7.15
N ASP A 26 -3.88 -12.08 -7.97
CA ASP A 26 -3.17 -13.36 -7.75
C ASP A 26 -2.35 -13.36 -6.46
N ALA A 27 -1.85 -12.19 -6.05
CA ALA A 27 -1.18 -11.99 -4.77
C ALA A 27 -2.14 -11.80 -3.59
N SER A 28 -3.46 -11.74 -3.82
CA SER A 28 -4.43 -11.36 -2.78
C SER A 28 -4.61 -12.44 -1.71
N ARG A 29 -4.97 -12.01 -0.49
CA ARG A 29 -5.26 -12.91 0.63
C ARG A 29 -6.49 -12.46 1.41
N ILE A 30 -7.30 -13.43 1.82
CA ILE A 30 -8.31 -13.19 2.86
C ILE A 30 -7.58 -13.10 4.19
N TYR A 31 -7.67 -11.94 4.84
CA TYR A 31 -7.13 -11.76 6.18
C TYR A 31 -7.83 -12.71 7.17
N LYS A 32 -7.05 -13.52 7.89
CA LYS A 32 -7.51 -14.45 8.92
C LYS A 32 -6.73 -14.16 10.21
N ASN A 33 -7.44 -13.94 11.32
CA ASN A 33 -6.85 -13.63 12.64
C ASN A 33 -5.96 -14.75 13.23
N GLU A 34 -5.98 -15.96 12.66
CA GLU A 34 -5.37 -17.15 13.26
C GLU A 34 -3.96 -17.48 12.71
N ASN A 35 -3.51 -16.81 11.65
CA ASN A 35 -2.21 -17.09 11.04
C ASN A 35 -1.15 -16.08 11.47
N ARG A 36 -0.07 -16.54 12.11
CA ARG A 36 0.96 -15.65 12.69
C ARG A 36 1.91 -14.99 11.67
N GLU A 37 2.08 -15.58 10.49
CA GLU A 37 3.08 -15.13 9.52
C GLU A 37 2.59 -15.27 8.06
N ASP A 38 3.18 -14.49 7.16
CA ASP A 38 3.06 -14.71 5.72
C ASP A 38 3.95 -15.88 5.31
N THR A 39 3.37 -16.88 4.65
CA THR A 39 4.08 -18.13 4.27
C THR A 39 4.97 -17.96 3.04
N GLN A 40 4.93 -16.81 2.37
CA GLN A 40 5.69 -16.49 1.16
C GLN A 40 6.04 -15.00 1.13
N ILE A 41 7.26 -14.67 0.69
CA ILE A 41 7.66 -13.30 0.33
C ILE A 41 6.85 -12.90 -0.90
N LEU A 42 6.08 -11.82 -0.80
CA LEU A 42 5.11 -11.41 -1.82
C LEU A 42 5.13 -9.89 -2.04
N GLY A 43 4.77 -9.47 -3.25
CA GLY A 43 4.69 -8.08 -3.65
C GLY A 43 5.91 -7.59 -4.45
N THR A 44 5.74 -6.46 -5.11
CA THR A 44 6.75 -5.90 -6.01
C THR A 44 7.78 -5.04 -5.27
N THR A 45 9.07 -5.23 -5.55
CA THR A 45 10.16 -4.43 -4.98
C THR A 45 9.94 -2.95 -5.22
N GLY A 46 10.06 -2.15 -4.17
CA GLY A 46 9.82 -0.71 -4.21
C GLY A 46 8.37 -0.29 -3.98
N PHE A 47 7.41 -1.23 -3.92
CA PHE A 47 6.02 -0.94 -3.56
C PHE A 47 5.54 -1.74 -2.35
N ALA A 48 6.00 -2.98 -2.20
CA ALA A 48 5.60 -3.86 -1.12
C ALA A 48 5.97 -3.28 0.26
N ALA A 49 5.04 -3.41 1.21
CA ALA A 49 5.26 -3.00 2.58
C ALA A 49 6.34 -3.87 3.24
N PRO A 50 7.13 -3.35 4.20
CA PRO A 50 8.20 -4.09 4.85
C PRO A 50 7.77 -5.46 5.43
N GLU A 51 6.57 -5.53 6.00
CA GLU A 51 6.00 -6.76 6.54
C GLU A 51 5.86 -7.90 5.52
N GLN A 52 5.66 -7.57 4.24
CA GLN A 52 5.48 -8.54 3.17
C GLN A 52 6.76 -9.30 2.81
N TYR A 53 7.92 -8.85 3.30
CA TYR A 53 9.20 -9.55 3.17
C TYR A 53 9.43 -10.58 4.28
N GLY A 54 8.38 -11.00 4.98
CA GLY A 54 8.44 -12.02 6.03
C GLY A 54 8.72 -11.47 7.43
N LEU A 55 8.51 -10.17 7.66
CA LEU A 55 8.69 -9.57 8.99
C LEU A 55 7.47 -9.74 9.90
N SER A 56 6.25 -9.83 9.33
CA SER A 56 5.00 -10.06 10.07
C SER A 56 3.84 -10.39 9.13
N GLN A 57 2.69 -10.80 9.66
CA GLN A 57 1.47 -10.98 8.86
C GLN A 57 1.01 -9.64 8.25
N SER A 58 0.79 -9.62 6.94
CA SER A 58 0.19 -8.47 6.25
C SER A 58 -1.31 -8.36 6.51
N ASP A 59 -1.76 -7.15 6.85
CA ASP A 59 -3.18 -6.77 6.87
C ASP A 59 -3.47 -5.67 5.83
N GLY A 60 -4.66 -5.08 5.84
CA GLY A 60 -5.04 -4.03 4.88
C GLY A 60 -4.11 -2.80 4.86
N ARG A 61 -3.25 -2.62 5.87
CA ARG A 61 -2.27 -1.53 5.91
C ARG A 61 -1.07 -1.77 5.01
N ALA A 62 -0.85 -3.00 4.53
CA ALA A 62 0.11 -3.29 3.47
C ALA A 62 -0.29 -2.57 2.16
N ASP A 63 -1.57 -2.62 1.79
CA ASP A 63 -2.08 -1.92 0.61
C ASP A 63 -2.02 -0.39 0.78
N ILE A 64 -2.22 0.11 2.01
CA ILE A 64 -2.06 1.54 2.32
C ILE A 64 -0.62 2.01 2.09
N TYR A 65 0.37 1.19 2.45
CA TYR A 65 1.78 1.51 2.19
C TYR A 65 2.04 1.62 0.70
N ALA A 66 1.65 0.59 -0.06
CA ALA A 66 1.85 0.53 -1.50
C ALA A 66 1.13 1.67 -2.24
N LEU A 67 -0.10 2.01 -1.81
CA LEU A 67 -0.83 3.18 -2.30
C LEU A 67 -0.09 4.50 -1.98
N GLY A 68 0.51 4.61 -0.79
CA GLY A 68 1.33 5.77 -0.41
C GLY A 68 2.55 5.96 -1.30
N VAL A 69 3.24 4.86 -1.62
CA VAL A 69 4.35 4.87 -2.60
C VAL A 69 3.85 5.32 -3.97
N LEU A 70 2.78 4.70 -4.47
CA LEU A 70 2.19 5.01 -5.78
C LEU A 70 1.80 6.50 -5.87
N LEU A 71 1.12 7.01 -4.84
CA LEU A 71 0.74 8.42 -4.74
C LEU A 71 1.94 9.36 -4.79
N ASN A 72 3.03 9.02 -4.11
CA ASN A 72 4.26 9.82 -4.16
C ASN A 72 4.86 9.86 -5.57
N ILE A 73 4.94 8.70 -6.23
CA ILE A 73 5.49 8.60 -7.58
C ILE A 73 4.63 9.42 -8.55
N MET A 74 3.30 9.35 -8.44
CA MET A 74 2.39 10.16 -9.26
C MET A 74 2.59 11.68 -9.04
N LEU A 75 2.88 12.10 -7.80
CA LEU A 75 3.06 13.52 -7.47
C LEU A 75 4.46 14.06 -7.82
N THR A 76 5.48 13.22 -7.80
CA THR A 76 6.88 13.67 -7.81
C THR A 76 7.72 13.08 -8.94
N GLY A 77 7.26 12.00 -9.57
CA GLY A 77 8.04 11.17 -10.48
C GLY A 77 9.05 10.25 -9.79
N GLU A 78 9.15 10.28 -8.46
CA GLU A 78 10.21 9.59 -7.71
C GLU A 78 9.66 8.76 -6.55
N HIS A 79 10.42 7.75 -6.13
CA HIS A 79 10.11 6.95 -4.94
C HIS A 79 10.23 7.82 -3.67
N PRO A 80 9.39 7.66 -2.64
CA PRO A 80 9.40 8.49 -1.43
C PRO A 80 10.73 8.49 -0.66
N SER A 81 11.56 7.46 -0.83
CA SER A 81 12.93 7.42 -0.25
C SER A 81 13.92 8.35 -0.96
N ARG A 82 13.65 8.75 -2.20
CA ARG A 82 14.46 9.71 -2.97
C ARG A 82 13.93 11.12 -2.80
N LYS A 83 12.62 11.28 -2.98
CA LYS A 83 11.94 12.56 -2.88
C LYS A 83 10.52 12.37 -2.38
N LEU A 84 10.23 12.93 -1.22
CA LEU A 84 8.89 12.95 -0.67
C LEU A 84 8.10 14.11 -1.28
N ALA A 85 6.83 13.89 -1.60
CA ALA A 85 5.90 14.96 -1.96
C ALA A 85 5.88 16.06 -0.88
N SER A 86 5.57 17.30 -1.26
CA SER A 86 5.55 18.43 -0.33
C SER A 86 4.15 18.69 0.24
N GLY A 87 4.08 19.55 1.26
CA GLY A 87 2.82 20.08 1.80
C GLY A 87 1.93 19.04 2.49
N ARG A 88 0.61 19.16 2.29
CA ARG A 88 -0.39 18.23 2.86
C ARG A 88 -0.19 16.81 2.33
N MET A 89 -0.01 16.66 1.02
CA MET A 89 0.14 15.35 0.37
C MET A 89 1.40 14.63 0.84
N GLY A 90 2.51 15.35 1.03
CA GLY A 90 3.73 14.82 1.63
C GLY A 90 3.53 14.16 3.00
N ARG A 91 2.77 14.83 3.88
CA ARG A 91 2.44 14.29 5.22
C ARG A 91 1.57 13.04 5.14
N ILE A 92 0.63 13.00 4.20
CA ILE A 92 -0.22 11.82 3.96
C ILE A 92 0.63 10.65 3.46
N VAL A 93 1.46 10.87 2.44
CA VAL A 93 2.40 9.86 1.91
C VAL A 93 3.32 9.34 3.01
N GLN A 94 3.92 10.25 3.80
CA GLN A 94 4.81 9.88 4.89
C GLN A 94 4.11 8.95 5.89
N ARG A 95 2.86 9.28 6.27
CA ARG A 95 2.07 8.44 7.17
C ARG A 95 1.72 7.10 6.55
N CYS A 96 1.36 7.05 5.27
CA CYS A 96 1.10 5.80 4.56
C CYS A 96 2.35 4.89 4.51
N THR A 97 3.53 5.49 4.33
CA THR A 97 4.79 4.77 4.10
C THR A 97 5.62 4.52 5.37
N MET A 98 5.01 4.65 6.56
CA MET A 98 5.69 4.33 7.82
C MET A 98 6.06 2.85 7.89
N VAL A 99 7.28 2.53 8.34
CA VAL A 99 7.74 1.15 8.49
C VAL A 99 6.84 0.36 9.42
N ASN A 100 6.49 0.93 10.59
CA ASN A 100 5.56 0.31 11.52
C ASN A 100 4.11 0.48 11.02
N PRO A 101 3.37 -0.61 10.72
CA PRO A 101 1.97 -0.55 10.26
C PRO A 101 1.04 0.18 11.24
N GLU A 102 1.29 0.10 12.55
CA GLU A 102 0.50 0.80 13.58
C GLU A 102 0.60 2.33 13.50
N LYS A 103 1.64 2.86 12.84
CA LYS A 103 1.80 4.30 12.61
C LYS A 103 1.14 4.77 11.30
N ARG A 104 0.65 3.84 10.46
CA ARG A 104 -0.10 4.17 9.23
C ARG A 104 -1.54 4.54 9.55
N TYR A 105 -2.33 4.85 8.53
CA TYR A 105 -3.78 4.98 8.69
C TYR A 105 -4.37 3.62 9.08
N LYS A 106 -5.33 3.63 10.02
CA LYS A 106 -5.94 2.42 10.56
C LYS A 106 -6.60 1.56 9.49
N ASN A 107 -7.22 2.21 8.51
CA ASN A 107 -7.86 1.59 7.35
C ASN A 107 -8.05 2.64 6.24
N ILE A 108 -8.53 2.19 5.08
CA ILE A 108 -8.72 3.05 3.91
C ILE A 108 -9.71 4.19 4.14
N LEU A 109 -10.73 3.99 4.99
CA LEU A 109 -11.73 5.03 5.30
C LEU A 109 -11.08 6.24 5.98
N HIS A 110 -10.18 6.01 6.93
CA HIS A 110 -9.42 7.10 7.58
C HIS A 110 -8.45 7.80 6.63
N LEU A 111 -7.94 7.09 5.60
CA LEU A 111 -7.13 7.73 4.57
C LEU A 111 -8.00 8.62 3.67
N MET A 112 -9.20 8.16 3.29
CA MET A 112 -10.12 8.94 2.47
C MET A 112 -10.59 10.23 3.14
N GLU A 113 -10.79 10.23 4.46
CA GLU A 113 -11.17 11.44 5.22
C GLU A 113 -10.14 12.57 5.16
N VAL A 114 -8.88 12.25 4.84
CA VAL A 114 -7.78 13.21 4.86
C VAL A 114 -7.21 13.53 3.48
N LEU A 115 -7.71 12.91 2.41
CA LEU A 115 -7.43 13.30 1.03
C LEU A 115 -8.24 14.56 0.69
#